data_AF-A0A4R4LKV2-F1
#
_entry.id   AF-A0A4R4LKV2-F1
#
_cell.length_a   1.000
_cell.length_b   1.000
_cell.length_c   1.000
_cell.angle_alpha   90.00
_cell.angle_beta   90.00
_cell.angle_gamma   90.00
#
_symmetry.space_group_name_H-M   'P 1'
#
loop_
_entity.id
_entity.type
_entity.pdbx_description
1 polymer ?
#
loop_
_entity_poly.entity_id
_entity_poly.type
_entity_poly.pdbx_seq_one_letter_code
_entity_poly.pdbx_strand_id
1 'polypeptide(L)'
;MRALVGRFAPGAGWYRARPVELEGQPTWTLPQLRAMWDGRFQRDTERMVTALLRRDWSVLAATEWPADVVDVGRMRWRYVAGVGRGLHDSMCGRAVVGLMRNDERFDDECWAYLWEHQMETLHVWAAHHGRWHHLATLPDGVWTGLTPQLVVDVEARWCWLAREER
;
A
#
# COMPACT_ATOMS: atom_id res chain seq x y z
N MET A 1 8.20 -9.20 2.04
CA MET A 1 6.73 -9.31 2.09
C MET A 1 6.14 -8.31 1.13
N ARG A 2 5.12 -8.70 0.34
CA ARG A 2 4.51 -7.88 -0.71
C ARG A 2 3.32 -7.10 -0.18
N ALA A 3 2.91 -6.07 -0.91
CA ALA A 3 1.67 -5.35 -0.63
C ALA A 3 0.94 -4.92 -1.90
N LEU A 4 -0.29 -4.48 -1.72
CA LEU A 4 -1.10 -3.76 -2.68
C LEU A 4 -1.36 -2.35 -2.17
N VAL A 5 -1.32 -1.35 -3.06
CA VAL A 5 -1.74 0.03 -2.77
C VAL A 5 -2.75 0.52 -3.80
N GLY A 6 -3.83 1.15 -3.35
CA GLY A 6 -4.85 1.58 -4.31
C GLY A 6 -6.15 2.09 -3.72
N ARG A 7 -7.22 1.88 -4.47
CA ARG A 7 -8.59 2.31 -4.16
C ARG A 7 -9.45 1.15 -3.72
N PHE A 8 -10.37 1.46 -2.83
CA PHE A 8 -11.44 0.59 -2.37
C PHE A 8 -12.78 1.29 -2.53
N ALA A 9 -13.79 0.54 -2.96
CA ALA A 9 -15.17 0.98 -2.97
C ALA A 9 -16.00 -0.02 -2.16
N PRO A 10 -16.32 0.30 -0.90
CA PRO A 10 -16.93 -0.65 0.03
C PRO A 10 -18.32 -1.11 -0.39
N GLY A 11 -19.13 -0.23 -0.99
CA GLY A 11 -20.50 -0.56 -1.39
C GLY A 11 -20.61 -1.75 -2.35
N ALA A 12 -19.55 -2.03 -3.11
CA ALA A 12 -19.47 -3.18 -4.01
C ALA A 12 -18.30 -4.13 -3.66
N GLY A 13 -17.58 -3.87 -2.56
CA GLY A 13 -16.43 -4.65 -2.12
C GLY A 13 -15.26 -4.69 -3.10
N TRP A 14 -15.28 -3.90 -4.18
CA TRP A 14 -14.23 -3.93 -5.19
C TRP A 14 -13.03 -3.10 -4.80
N TYR A 15 -11.86 -3.54 -5.22
CA TYR A 15 -10.63 -2.75 -5.14
C TYR A 15 -9.93 -2.69 -6.49
N ARG A 16 -9.16 -1.62 -6.67
CA ARG A 16 -8.20 -1.47 -7.76
C ARG A 16 -6.87 -1.06 -7.16
N ALA A 17 -5.83 -1.85 -7.35
CA ALA A 17 -4.55 -1.63 -6.72
C ALA A 17 -3.35 -1.92 -7.63
N ARG A 18 -2.19 -1.47 -7.17
CA ARG A 18 -0.89 -1.76 -7.76
C ARG A 18 -0.03 -2.54 -6.76
N PRO A 19 0.76 -3.52 -7.24
CA PRO A 19 1.66 -4.27 -6.37
C PRO A 19 2.83 -3.39 -5.90
N VAL A 20 3.27 -3.68 -4.68
CA VAL A 20 4.51 -3.23 -4.06
C VAL A 20 5.29 -4.48 -3.68
N GLU A 21 6.46 -4.66 -4.29
CA GLU A 21 7.19 -5.93 -4.20
C GLU A 21 7.89 -6.12 -2.86
N LEU A 22 8.45 -5.05 -2.29
CA LEU A 22 9.26 -5.08 -1.08
C LEU A 22 8.63 -4.23 0.02
N GLU A 23 8.96 -4.58 1.26
CA GLU A 23 8.62 -3.83 2.47
C GLU A 23 7.11 -3.57 2.66
N GLY A 24 6.28 -4.52 2.25
CA GLY A 24 4.82 -4.41 2.31
C GLY A 24 4.22 -4.39 3.72
N GLN A 25 4.98 -4.74 4.75
CA GLN A 25 4.50 -4.80 6.14
C GLN A 25 4.16 -3.41 6.72
N PRO A 26 3.22 -3.31 7.69
CA PRO A 26 2.74 -2.04 8.23
C PRO A 26 3.83 -1.17 8.84
N THR A 27 4.78 -1.78 9.56
CA THR A 27 5.95 -1.11 10.16
C THR A 27 6.79 -0.32 9.18
N TRP A 28 6.78 -0.68 7.89
CA TRP A 28 7.40 0.11 6.83
C TRP A 28 6.37 0.96 6.07
N THR A 29 5.36 0.31 5.49
CA THR A 29 4.53 0.94 4.47
C THR A 29 3.65 2.06 5.03
N LEU A 30 3.09 1.93 6.25
CA LEU A 30 2.25 3.00 6.82
C LEU A 30 3.03 4.30 7.07
N PRO A 31 4.22 4.28 7.73
CA PRO A 31 5.06 5.47 7.83
C PRO A 31 5.41 6.11 6.49
N GLN A 32 5.75 5.31 5.48
CA GLN A 32 6.10 5.84 4.15
C GLN A 32 4.88 6.50 3.49
N LEU A 33 3.73 5.83 3.50
CA LEU A 33 2.48 6.39 3.01
C LEU A 33 2.14 7.72 3.72
N ARG A 34 2.38 7.81 5.03
CA ARG A 34 2.08 9.00 5.83
C ARG A 34 3.00 10.17 5.49
N ALA A 35 4.29 9.88 5.31
CA ALA A 35 5.29 10.85 4.91
C ALA A 35 5.05 11.37 3.48
N MET A 36 4.72 10.48 2.53
CA MET A 36 4.31 10.87 1.18
C MET A 36 3.09 11.78 1.20
N TRP A 37 2.06 11.39 1.95
CA TRP A 37 0.81 12.11 2.06
C TRP A 37 1.03 13.52 2.61
N ASP A 38 1.76 13.69 3.72
CA ASP A 38 2.04 15.02 4.30
C ASP A 38 2.92 15.87 3.41
N GLY A 39 4.04 15.32 2.96
CA GLY A 39 5.10 16.08 2.32
C GLY A 39 4.86 16.25 0.83
N ARG A 40 4.93 15.14 0.08
CA ARG A 40 4.91 15.17 -1.38
C ARG A 40 3.55 15.58 -1.96
N PHE A 41 2.49 15.14 -1.30
CA PHE A 41 1.11 15.32 -1.77
C PHE A 41 0.33 16.36 -0.97
N GLN A 42 0.90 16.94 0.09
CA GLN A 42 0.27 18.04 0.85
C GLN A 42 -1.15 17.68 1.31
N ARG A 43 -1.33 16.45 1.77
CA ARG A 43 -2.59 15.83 2.21
C ARG A 43 -3.65 15.63 1.13
N ASP A 44 -3.30 15.78 -0.15
CA ASP A 44 -4.16 15.42 -1.29
C ASP A 44 -4.14 13.90 -1.51
N THR A 45 -5.07 13.22 -0.84
CA THR A 45 -5.24 11.76 -0.91
C THR A 45 -5.54 11.28 -2.32
N GLU A 46 -6.40 11.97 -3.06
CA GLU A 46 -6.76 11.57 -4.43
C GLU A 46 -5.58 11.64 -5.38
N ARG A 47 -4.78 12.70 -5.28
CA ARG A 47 -3.55 12.85 -6.08
C ARG A 47 -2.51 11.80 -5.71
N MET A 48 -2.35 11.51 -4.41
CA MET A 48 -1.46 10.44 -3.95
C MET A 48 -1.87 9.09 -4.52
N VAL A 49 -3.13 8.70 -4.32
CA VAL A 49 -3.65 7.41 -4.80
C VAL A 49 -3.58 7.32 -6.32
N THR A 50 -3.90 8.39 -7.04
CA THR A 50 -3.74 8.45 -8.50
C THR A 50 -2.29 8.23 -8.92
N ALA A 51 -1.32 8.81 -8.20
CA ALA A 51 0.10 8.60 -8.49
C ALA A 51 0.53 7.15 -8.20
N LEU A 52 0.08 6.57 -7.08
CA LEU A 52 0.35 5.18 -6.71
C LEU A 52 -0.22 4.20 -7.75
N LEU A 53 -1.39 4.50 -8.32
CA LEU A 53 -2.05 3.64 -9.31
C LEU A 53 -1.42 3.65 -10.72
N ARG A 54 -0.45 4.54 -10.99
CA ARG A 54 0.16 4.66 -12.33
C ARG A 54 1.07 3.50 -12.69
N ARG A 55 1.69 2.85 -11.72
CA ARG A 55 2.71 1.83 -11.96
C ARG A 55 2.78 0.83 -10.83
N ASP A 56 3.45 -0.27 -11.13
CA ASP A 56 3.84 -1.27 -10.14
C ASP A 56 5.09 -0.76 -9.40
N TRP A 57 5.19 -1.06 -8.12
CA TRP A 57 6.25 -0.54 -7.25
C TRP A 57 7.18 -1.65 -6.80
N SER A 58 8.49 -1.37 -6.84
CA SER A 58 9.46 -2.22 -6.14
C SER A 58 9.41 -1.93 -4.65
N VAL A 59 9.39 -0.65 -4.28
CA VAL A 59 9.30 -0.21 -2.88
C VAL A 59 8.70 1.20 -2.84
N LEU A 60 7.88 1.45 -1.82
CA LEU A 60 7.43 2.79 -1.47
C LEU A 60 8.39 3.35 -0.43
N ALA A 61 8.93 4.53 -0.72
CA ALA A 61 9.86 5.23 0.14
C ALA A 61 9.72 6.73 -0.15
N ALA A 62 9.31 7.49 0.86
CA ALA A 62 9.13 8.93 0.83
C ALA A 62 10.50 9.65 0.83
N THR A 63 11.36 9.30 -0.11
CA THR A 63 12.76 9.69 -0.17
C THR A 63 13.06 10.44 -1.45
N GLU A 64 13.91 11.45 -1.33
CA GLU A 64 14.59 12.07 -2.47
C GLU A 64 15.82 11.25 -2.82
N TRP A 65 15.85 10.70 -4.04
CA TRP A 65 16.90 9.78 -4.47
C TRP A 65 18.11 10.56 -4.98
N PRO A 66 19.33 10.28 -4.49
CA PRO A 66 20.57 10.82 -5.05
C PRO A 66 20.71 10.52 -6.55
N ALA A 67 21.28 11.46 -7.32
CA ALA A 67 21.35 11.37 -8.78
C ALA A 67 22.14 10.13 -9.27
N ASP A 68 23.23 9.80 -8.58
CA ASP A 68 24.04 8.61 -8.82
C ASP A 68 23.25 7.30 -8.65
N VAL A 69 22.38 7.23 -7.63
CA VAL A 69 21.48 6.08 -7.41
C VAL A 69 20.45 5.97 -8.55
N VAL A 70 19.92 7.10 -9.01
CA VAL A 70 18.98 7.14 -10.13
C VAL A 70 19.64 6.65 -11.42
N ASP A 71 20.86 7.10 -11.71
CA ASP A 71 21.57 6.77 -12.94
C ASP A 71 21.89 5.28 -13.07
N VAL A 72 22.31 4.63 -11.97
CA VAL A 72 22.64 3.19 -11.96
C VAL A 72 21.41 2.33 -12.25
N GLY A 73 20.23 2.70 -11.72
CA GLY A 73 19.01 1.89 -11.83
C GLY A 73 18.10 2.23 -13.01
N ARG A 74 18.41 3.27 -13.80
CA ARG A 74 17.47 3.90 -14.75
C ARG A 74 16.90 2.99 -15.83
N MET A 75 17.57 1.88 -16.17
CA MET A 75 17.07 0.95 -17.19
C MET A 75 15.90 0.09 -16.68
N ARG A 76 15.90 -0.22 -15.38
CA ARG A 76 14.89 -1.08 -14.75
C ARG A 76 13.88 -0.28 -13.94
N TRP A 77 14.30 0.82 -13.35
CA TRP A 77 13.49 1.51 -12.35
C TRP A 77 13.18 2.93 -12.75
N ARG A 78 11.97 3.35 -12.40
CA ARG A 78 11.57 4.75 -12.37
C ARG A 78 11.59 5.24 -10.93
N TYR A 79 12.57 6.07 -10.62
CA TYR A 79 12.69 6.74 -9.33
C TYR A 79 11.74 7.93 -9.31
N VAL A 80 10.89 7.97 -8.30
CA VAL A 80 9.86 9.00 -8.15
C VAL A 80 10.13 9.70 -6.83
N ALA A 81 10.65 10.92 -6.94
CA ALA A 81 10.94 11.82 -5.83
C ALA A 81 9.77 11.92 -4.86
N GLY A 82 10.04 11.61 -3.59
CA GLY A 82 9.07 11.63 -2.50
C GLY A 82 7.97 10.57 -2.63
N VAL A 83 8.17 9.51 -3.41
CA VAL A 83 7.20 8.40 -3.53
C VAL A 83 7.86 7.02 -3.42
N GLY A 84 8.89 6.76 -4.23
CA GLY A 84 9.59 5.49 -4.19
C GLY A 84 10.17 5.07 -5.53
N ARG A 85 10.44 3.76 -5.63
CA ARG A 85 11.04 3.14 -6.81
C ARG A 85 10.00 2.27 -7.51
N GLY A 86 9.51 2.75 -8.65
CA GLY A 86 8.55 2.05 -9.50
C GLY A 86 9.22 1.27 -10.63
N LEU A 87 8.48 0.31 -11.21
CA LEU A 87 8.83 -0.26 -12.50
C LEU A 87 8.62 0.78 -13.62
N HIS A 88 9.36 0.61 -14.73
CA HIS A 88 9.04 1.34 -15.96
C HIS A 88 7.67 0.93 -16.50
N ASP A 89 7.04 1.85 -17.22
CA ASP A 89 5.67 1.68 -17.73
C ASP A 89 5.58 0.45 -18.67
N SER A 90 6.63 0.13 -19.43
CA SER A 90 6.72 -1.05 -20.29
C SER A 90 6.79 -2.38 -19.53
N MET A 91 7.15 -2.36 -18.25
CA MET A 91 7.24 -3.54 -17.39
C MET A 91 6.11 -3.61 -16.37
N CYS A 92 5.24 -2.60 -16.32
CA CYS A 92 4.08 -2.61 -15.44
C CYS A 92 3.02 -3.57 -15.99
N GLY A 93 2.48 -4.40 -15.11
CA GLY A 93 1.30 -5.20 -15.40
C GLY A 93 0.03 -4.34 -15.50
N ARG A 94 -1.11 -5.01 -15.62
CA ARG A 94 -2.40 -4.37 -15.40
C ARG A 94 -2.59 -4.12 -13.90
N ALA A 95 -3.32 -3.05 -13.56
CA ALA A 95 -3.75 -2.86 -12.18
C ALA A 95 -4.57 -4.08 -11.74
N VAL A 96 -4.30 -4.55 -10.52
CA VAL A 96 -5.03 -5.66 -9.92
C VAL A 96 -6.42 -5.13 -9.59
N VAL A 97 -7.45 -5.84 -10.04
CA VAL A 97 -8.85 -5.55 -9.72
C VAL A 97 -9.46 -6.81 -9.16
N GLY A 98 -10.23 -6.66 -8.10
CA GLY A 98 -10.75 -7.79 -7.37
C GLY A 98 -11.85 -7.43 -6.39
N LEU A 99 -12.34 -8.44 -5.67
CA LEU A 99 -13.36 -8.31 -4.64
C LEU A 99 -12.75 -8.69 -3.29
N MET A 100 -12.72 -7.74 -2.36
CA MET A 100 -12.34 -8.01 -0.97
C MET A 100 -13.26 -9.09 -0.39
N ARG A 101 -12.69 -9.99 0.43
CA ARG A 101 -13.33 -11.15 1.07
C ARG A 101 -13.75 -12.31 0.15
N ASN A 102 -13.92 -12.07 -1.15
CA ASN A 102 -14.34 -13.11 -2.11
C ASN A 102 -13.20 -13.59 -3.03
N ASP A 103 -12.13 -12.81 -3.18
CA ASP A 103 -10.95 -13.25 -3.94
C ASP A 103 -10.12 -14.23 -3.13
N GLU A 104 -10.04 -15.48 -3.60
CA GLU A 104 -9.12 -16.51 -3.09
C GLU A 104 -7.70 -16.43 -3.72
N ARG A 105 -7.45 -15.42 -4.56
CA ARG A 105 -6.37 -15.42 -5.57
C ARG A 105 -4.97 -15.07 -5.06
N PHE A 106 -4.77 -14.89 -3.76
CA PHE A 106 -3.46 -14.53 -3.23
C PHE A 106 -2.82 -15.74 -2.57
N ASP A 107 -2.00 -16.43 -3.36
CA ASP A 107 -1.28 -17.65 -2.94
C ASP A 107 -0.24 -17.38 -1.84
N ASP A 108 0.13 -16.10 -1.63
CA ASP A 108 1.15 -15.65 -0.68
C ASP A 108 0.61 -14.67 0.37
N GLU A 109 1.28 -14.61 1.53
CA GLU A 109 1.07 -13.56 2.53
C GLU A 109 1.33 -12.17 1.94
N CYS A 110 0.30 -11.34 1.92
CA CYS A 110 0.32 -10.03 1.26
C CYS A 110 -0.50 -9.01 2.05
N TRP A 111 -0.04 -7.76 2.12
CA TRP A 111 -0.82 -6.67 2.70
C TRP A 111 -1.59 -5.89 1.65
N ALA A 112 -2.65 -5.18 2.04
CA ALA A 112 -3.27 -4.19 1.16
C ALA A 112 -3.62 -2.90 1.92
N TYR A 113 -3.24 -1.77 1.32
CA TYR A 113 -3.49 -0.42 1.80
C TYR A 113 -4.38 0.30 0.81
N LEU A 114 -5.67 0.36 1.10
CA LEU A 114 -6.68 0.76 0.14
C LEU A 114 -7.51 1.93 0.64
N TRP A 115 -7.53 3.01 -0.13
CA TRP A 115 -8.30 4.20 0.19
C TRP A 115 -9.72 4.12 -0.30
N GLU A 116 -10.64 4.37 0.62
CA GLU A 116 -12.03 4.66 0.33
C GLU A 116 -12.22 6.15 0.15
N HIS A 117 -12.70 6.56 -1.02
CA HIS A 117 -12.87 7.97 -1.36
C HIS A 117 -13.97 8.66 -0.55
N GLN A 118 -15.13 8.02 -0.38
CA GLN A 118 -16.31 8.66 0.23
C GLN A 118 -16.13 9.00 1.71
N MET A 119 -15.38 8.17 2.43
CA MET A 119 -15.12 8.33 3.87
C MET A 119 -13.69 8.83 4.15
N GLU A 120 -12.91 9.14 3.12
CA GLU A 120 -11.50 9.57 3.23
C GLU A 120 -10.70 8.67 4.18
N THR A 121 -10.85 7.36 4.00
CA THR A 121 -10.41 6.37 4.98
C THR A 121 -9.45 5.38 4.33
N LEU A 122 -8.35 5.09 5.02
CA LEU A 122 -7.43 4.03 4.63
C LEU A 122 -7.83 2.73 5.31
N HIS A 123 -8.08 1.69 4.51
CA HIS A 123 -8.32 0.34 4.99
C HIS A 123 -7.05 -0.50 4.83
N VAL A 124 -6.68 -1.21 5.90
CA VAL A 124 -5.54 -2.12 5.93
C VAL A 124 -6.05 -3.55 6.01
N TRP A 125 -5.63 -4.37 5.05
CA TRP A 125 -5.95 -5.78 4.96
C TRP A 125 -4.69 -6.62 4.90
N ALA A 126 -4.81 -7.90 5.21
CA ALA A 126 -3.78 -8.88 4.95
C ALA A 126 -4.38 -10.18 4.42
N ALA A 127 -3.65 -10.84 3.53
CA ALA A 127 -4.03 -12.10 2.93
C ALA A 127 -3.42 -13.26 3.73
N HIS A 128 -4.24 -14.11 4.32
CA HIS A 128 -3.84 -15.34 5.02
C HIS A 128 -4.61 -16.53 4.44
N HIS A 129 -3.93 -17.65 4.19
CA HIS A 129 -4.56 -18.87 3.65
C HIS A 129 -5.48 -18.60 2.43
N GLY A 130 -5.03 -17.74 1.52
CA GLY A 130 -5.78 -17.36 0.32
C GLY A 130 -6.90 -16.34 0.55
N ARG A 131 -7.17 -15.88 1.78
CA ARG A 131 -8.30 -15.00 2.10
C ARG A 131 -7.87 -13.64 2.59
N TRP A 132 -8.63 -12.61 2.25
CA TRP A 132 -8.44 -11.25 2.76
C TRP A 132 -9.09 -11.05 4.13
N HIS A 133 -8.28 -10.64 5.10
CA HIS A 133 -8.70 -10.27 6.45
C HIS A 133 -8.51 -8.77 6.65
N HIS A 134 -9.58 -8.10 7.10
CA HIS A 134 -9.52 -6.67 7.41
C HIS A 134 -8.90 -6.48 8.79
N LEU A 135 -7.83 -5.69 8.88
CA LEU A 135 -7.07 -5.51 10.11
C LEU A 135 -7.28 -4.13 10.73
N ALA A 136 -7.47 -3.09 9.92
CA ALA A 136 -7.70 -1.75 10.44
C ALA A 136 -8.40 -0.81 9.46
N THR A 137 -9.20 0.08 10.02
CA THR A 137 -9.78 1.23 9.36
C THR A 137 -9.14 2.48 9.97
N LEU A 138 -8.50 3.31 9.15
CA LEU A 138 -7.81 4.52 9.56
C LEU A 138 -8.51 5.73 8.90
N PRO A 139 -9.52 6.31 9.55
CA PRO A 139 -10.13 7.57 9.11
C PRO A 139 -9.11 8.72 9.10
N ASP A 140 -9.40 9.81 8.39
CA ASP A 140 -8.49 10.96 8.25
C ASP A 140 -7.87 11.44 9.58
N GLY A 141 -8.66 11.56 10.66
CA GLY A 141 -8.13 11.96 11.97
C GLY A 141 -7.11 10.99 12.57
N VAL A 142 -7.33 9.69 12.39
CA VAL A 142 -6.40 8.62 12.85
C VAL A 142 -5.18 8.56 11.94
N TRP A 143 -5.38 8.68 10.63
CA TRP A 143 -4.33 8.73 9.63
C TRP A 143 -3.41 9.95 9.84
N THR A 144 -4.00 11.11 10.08
CA THR A 144 -3.30 12.36 10.42
C THR A 144 -2.43 12.17 11.66
N GLY A 145 -2.97 11.52 12.70
CA GLY A 145 -2.30 11.24 13.97
C GLY A 145 -1.56 9.91 14.03
N LEU A 146 -1.17 9.30 12.90
CA LEU A 146 -0.54 7.99 12.87
C LEU A 146 0.65 7.91 13.84
N THR A 147 0.57 7.01 14.83
CA THR A 147 1.63 6.80 15.81
C THR A 147 2.37 5.47 15.57
N PRO A 148 3.62 5.32 16.03
CA PRO A 148 4.31 4.03 16.01
C PRO A 148 3.53 2.92 16.71
N GLN A 149 2.84 3.23 17.83
CA GLN A 149 2.02 2.24 18.54
C GLN A 149 0.85 1.74 17.68
N LEU A 150 0.15 2.63 16.96
CA LEU A 150 -0.93 2.21 16.07
C LEU A 150 -0.43 1.27 14.97
N VAL A 151 0.75 1.55 14.42
CA VAL A 151 1.38 0.70 13.40
C VAL A 151 1.69 -0.69 13.96
N VAL A 152 2.26 -0.74 15.17
CA VAL A 152 2.52 -2.01 15.89
C VAL A 152 1.23 -2.77 16.16
N ASP A 153 0.15 -2.08 16.56
CA ASP A 153 -1.15 -2.72 16.83
C ASP A 153 -1.76 -3.35 15.57
N VAL A 154 -1.61 -2.71 14.40
CA VAL A 154 -2.07 -3.27 13.11
C VAL A 154 -1.31 -4.56 12.78
N GLU A 155 0.02 -4.56 12.95
CA GLU A 155 0.85 -5.73 12.69
C GLU A 155 0.60 -6.84 13.73
N ALA A 156 0.35 -6.48 14.99
CA ALA A 156 -0.01 -7.44 16.03
C ALA A 156 -1.32 -8.19 15.70
N ARG A 157 -2.33 -7.50 15.15
CA ARG A 157 -3.60 -8.15 14.73
C ARG A 157 -3.38 -9.23 13.68
N TRP A 158 -2.43 -9.02 12.77
CA TRP A 158 -2.01 -10.07 11.82
C TRP A 158 -1.37 -11.27 12.53
N CYS A 159 -0.45 -11.02 13.47
CA CYS A 159 0.17 -12.10 14.25
C CYS A 159 -0.85 -12.91 15.07
N TRP A 160 -1.92 -12.28 15.55
CA TRP A 160 -3.03 -12.98 16.21
C TRP A 160 -3.81 -13.86 15.24
N LEU A 161 -4.21 -13.31 14.09
CA LEU A 161 -4.88 -14.06 13.02
C LEU A 161 -4.08 -15.30 12.61
N ALA A 162 -2.77 -15.12 12.35
CA ALA A 162 -1.89 -16.20 11.94
C ALA A 162 -1.63 -17.28 13.00
N ARG A 163 -2.05 -17.04 14.25
CA ARG A 163 -1.99 -18.02 15.35
C ARG A 163 -3.29 -18.78 15.54
N GLU A 164 -4.44 -18.15 15.29
CA GLU A 164 -5.76 -18.78 15.47
C GLU A 164 -6.10 -19.76 14.34
N GLU A 165 -5.49 -19.62 13.16
CA GLU A 165 -5.73 -20.48 11.99
C GLU A 165 -4.71 -21.63 11.81
N ARG A 166 -3.81 -21.83 12.79
CA ARG A 166 -2.86 -22.97 12.86
C ARG A 166 -3.45 -24.17 13.61
#